data_AF-A0A5S4YM07-F1
#
_entry.id   AF-A0A5S4YM07-F1
#
_cell.length_a   1.000
_cell.length_b   1.000
_cell.length_c   1.000
_cell.angle_alpha   90.00
_cell.angle_beta   90.00
_cell.angle_gamma   90.00
#
_symmetry.space_group_name_H-M   'P 1'
#
loop_
_entity.id
_entity.type
_entity.pdbx_description
1 polymer ?
#
loop_
_entity_poly.entity_id
_entity_poly.type
_entity_poly.pdbx_seq_one_letter_code
_entity_poly.pdbx_strand_id
1 'polypeptide(L)'
;MKRSAAQSVPKLITRPINPKFKDRLPEIMTEIGDQLLVIEPAVDRVTVVLREFLDYLDFEIQKTALEIQRLKWEPQVDLPSLREAEEWLKQLAQLEEDFKVDVMTSPPKTIRAMAERVRKMFEV
;
A
#
# COMPACT_ATOMS: atom_id res chain seq x y z
N MET A 1 35.74 23.00 18.37
CA MET A 1 34.49 23.79 18.23
C MET A 1 34.08 23.83 16.76
N LYS A 2 33.16 22.96 16.32
CA LYS A 2 32.61 23.00 14.95
C LYS A 2 31.40 23.93 14.95
N ARG A 3 31.49 25.07 14.27
CA ARG A 3 30.36 25.98 14.06
C ARG A 3 29.41 25.33 13.06
N SER A 4 28.20 25.02 13.50
CA SER A 4 27.12 24.52 12.64
C SER A 4 26.69 25.66 11.71
N ALA A 5 26.82 25.46 10.39
CA ALA A 5 26.33 26.42 9.41
C ALA A 5 24.80 26.36 9.41
N ALA A 6 24.15 27.45 9.82
CA ALA A 6 22.70 27.59 9.71
C ALA A 6 22.33 27.54 8.22
N GLN A 7 21.58 26.51 7.82
CA GLN A 7 20.97 26.45 6.50
C GLN A 7 20.02 27.65 6.35
N SER A 8 20.31 28.55 5.42
CA SER A 8 19.48 29.71 5.13
C SER A 8 18.17 29.24 4.50
N VAL A 9 17.05 29.47 5.19
CA VAL A 9 15.70 29.21 4.65
C VAL A 9 15.54 30.02 3.35
N PRO A 10 15.10 29.40 2.24
CA PRO A 10 14.87 30.12 0.99
C PRO A 10 13.92 31.30 1.21
N LYS A 11 14.30 32.50 0.76
CA LYS A 11 13.42 33.68 0.82
C LYS A 11 12.16 33.43 0.00
N LEU A 12 11.01 33.43 0.67
CA LEU A 12 9.69 33.38 0.03
C LEU A 12 9.49 34.60 -0.85
N ILE A 13 9.39 34.39 -2.16
CA ILE A 13 9.06 35.44 -3.13
C ILE A 13 7.52 35.56 -3.17
N THR A 14 6.98 36.61 -2.57
CA THR A 14 5.55 36.92 -2.65
C THR A 14 5.27 37.79 -3.87
N ARG A 15 4.42 37.31 -4.77
CA ARG A 15 3.89 38.10 -5.90
C ARG A 15 2.40 38.41 -5.66
N PRO A 16 1.89 39.55 -6.12
CA PRO A 16 0.46 39.81 -6.08
C PRO A 16 -0.27 38.73 -6.89
N ILE A 17 -1.25 38.09 -6.25
CA ILE A 17 -2.11 37.08 -6.87
C ILE A 17 -3.39 37.74 -7.40
N ASN A 18 -4.07 37.08 -8.34
CA ASN A 18 -5.34 37.56 -8.87
C ASN A 18 -6.36 37.78 -7.74
N PRO A 19 -7.08 38.92 -7.67
CA PRO A 19 -8.05 39.21 -6.61
C PRO A 19 -9.14 38.14 -6.47
N LYS A 20 -9.72 37.66 -7.57
CA LYS A 20 -10.74 36.59 -7.53
C LYS A 20 -10.18 35.29 -6.94
N PHE A 21 -8.92 35.00 -7.23
CA PHE A 21 -8.24 33.84 -6.65
C PHE A 21 -7.99 34.04 -5.16
N LYS A 22 -7.54 35.25 -4.75
CA LYS A 22 -7.35 35.60 -3.35
C LYS A 22 -8.63 35.46 -2.52
N ASP A 23 -9.77 35.85 -3.09
CA ASP A 23 -11.06 35.81 -2.42
C ASP A 23 -11.62 34.38 -2.31
N ARG A 24 -11.40 33.55 -3.34
CA ARG A 24 -11.88 32.16 -3.39
C ARG A 24 -10.95 31.16 -2.68
N LEU A 25 -9.66 31.46 -2.56
CA LEU A 25 -8.67 30.55 -1.99
C LEU A 25 -9.03 30.06 -0.57
N PRO A 26 -9.52 30.89 0.37
CA PRO A 26 -9.93 30.42 1.69
C PRO A 26 -11.05 29.37 1.62
N GLU A 27 -12.06 29.58 0.77
CA GLU A 27 -13.15 28.62 0.60
C GLU A 27 -12.65 27.31 0.01
N ILE A 28 -11.75 27.35 -0.98
CA ILE A 28 -11.11 26.14 -1.52
C ILE A 28 -10.33 25.39 -0.44
N MET A 29 -9.56 26.11 0.39
CA MET A 29 -8.77 25.48 1.45
C MET A 29 -9.66 24.86 2.53
N THR A 30 -10.77 25.50 2.87
CA THR A 30 -11.80 24.95 3.77
C THR A 30 -12.47 23.73 3.16
N GLU A 31 -12.90 23.79 1.89
CA GLU A 31 -13.50 22.66 1.17
C GLU A 31 -12.55 21.45 1.13
N ILE A 32 -11.26 21.68 0.91
CA ILE A 32 -10.23 20.63 0.98
C ILE A 32 -10.13 20.07 2.40
N GLY A 33 -10.06 20.93 3.43
CA GLY A 33 -10.01 20.51 4.83
C GLY A 33 -11.22 19.67 5.25
N ASP A 34 -12.41 20.09 4.88
CA ASP A 34 -13.67 19.39 5.17
C ASP A 34 -13.74 18.03 4.45
N GLN A 35 -13.25 17.95 3.22
CA GLN A 35 -13.15 16.66 2.51
C GLN A 35 -12.10 15.74 3.14
N LEU A 36 -10.96 16.28 3.58
CA LEU A 36 -9.95 15.50 4.28
C LEU A 36 -10.48 14.92 5.59
N LEU A 37 -11.31 15.64 6.35
CA LEU A 37 -11.96 15.11 7.56
C LEU A 37 -12.85 13.89 7.31
N VAL A 38 -13.37 13.72 6.09
CA VAL A 38 -14.16 12.55 5.70
C VAL A 38 -13.26 11.43 5.14
N ILE A 39 -12.25 11.80 4.37
CA ILE A 39 -11.35 10.85 3.70
C ILE A 39 -10.39 10.21 4.71
N GLU A 40 -9.77 10.98 5.61
CA GLU A 40 -8.77 10.51 6.57
C GLU A 40 -9.28 9.33 7.42
N PRO A 41 -10.45 9.41 8.09
CA PRO A 41 -10.95 8.27 8.87
C PRO A 41 -11.32 7.05 8.00
N ALA A 42 -11.74 7.27 6.75
CA ALA A 42 -12.04 6.18 5.83
C ALA A 42 -10.77 5.48 5.36
N VAL A 43 -9.72 6.25 5.06
CA VAL A 43 -8.40 5.75 4.67
C VAL A 43 -7.73 5.04 5.84
N ASP A 44 -7.83 5.56 7.06
CA ASP A 44 -7.32 4.89 8.26
C ASP A 44 -7.96 3.52 8.46
N ARG A 45 -9.29 3.43 8.35
CA ARG A 45 -10.01 2.14 8.45
C ARG A 45 -9.56 1.15 7.38
N VAL A 46 -9.43 1.59 6.13
CA VAL A 46 -8.99 0.73 5.02
C VAL A 46 -7.52 0.30 5.23
N THR A 47 -6.67 1.21 5.72
CA THR A 47 -5.26 0.93 6.00
C THR A 47 -5.10 -0.13 7.09
N VAL A 48 -5.91 -0.08 8.15
CA VAL A 48 -5.90 -1.11 9.21
C VAL A 48 -6.22 -2.49 8.61
N VAL A 49 -7.30 -2.60 7.84
CA VAL A 49 -7.71 -3.87 7.24
C VAL A 49 -6.70 -4.36 6.19
N LEU A 50 -6.10 -3.46 5.42
CA LEU A 50 -5.05 -3.82 4.46
C LEU A 50 -3.77 -4.31 5.14
N ARG A 51 -3.39 -3.71 6.28
CA ARG A 51 -2.26 -4.20 7.08
C ARG A 51 -2.53 -5.59 7.61
N GLU A 52 -3.72 -5.81 8.18
CA GLU A 52 -4.12 -7.14 8.65
C GLU A 52 -4.09 -8.18 7.51
N PHE A 53 -4.61 -7.82 6.33
CA PHE A 53 -4.52 -8.68 5.15
C PHE A 53 -3.06 -8.98 4.75
N LEU A 54 -2.18 -7.98 4.73
CA LEU A 54 -0.77 -8.16 4.41
C LEU A 54 -0.06 -9.04 5.44
N ASP A 55 -0.40 -8.92 6.73
CA ASP A 55 0.16 -9.77 7.80
C ASP A 55 -0.24 -11.24 7.59
N TYR A 56 -1.51 -11.52 7.26
CA TYR A 56 -1.95 -12.88 6.92
C TYR A 56 -1.29 -13.39 5.64
N LEU A 57 -1.12 -12.53 4.64
CA LEU A 57 -0.47 -12.89 3.39
C LEU A 57 1.01 -13.23 3.60
N ASP A 58 1.74 -12.46 4.40
CA ASP A 58 3.14 -12.73 4.76
C ASP A 58 3.27 -14.06 5.52
N PHE A 59 2.37 -14.31 6.48
CA PHE A 59 2.32 -15.61 7.15
C PHE A 59 2.18 -16.76 6.15
N GLU A 60 1.29 -16.63 5.17
CA GLU A 60 1.03 -17.70 4.21
C GLU A 60 2.17 -17.88 3.19
N ILE A 61 2.84 -16.79 2.80
CA ILE A 61 4.10 -16.82 2.04
C ILE A 61 5.17 -17.59 2.82
N GLN A 62 5.38 -17.27 4.10
CA GLN A 62 6.39 -17.94 4.94
C GLN A 62 6.09 -19.42 5.13
N LYS A 63 4.81 -19.77 5.35
CA LYS A 63 4.36 -21.16 5.44
C LYS A 63 4.64 -21.92 4.16
N THR A 64 4.28 -21.39 2.99
CA THR A 64 4.55 -22.05 1.70
C THR A 64 6.06 -22.16 1.43
N ALA A 65 6.86 -21.16 1.81
CA ALA A 65 8.32 -21.23 1.69
C ALA A 65 8.92 -22.36 2.55
N LEU A 66 8.42 -22.56 3.77
CA LEU A 66 8.82 -23.68 4.63
C LEU A 66 8.40 -25.03 4.07
N GLU A 67 7.20 -25.11 3.48
CA GLU A 67 6.72 -26.34 2.82
C GLU A 67 7.61 -26.73 1.64
N ILE A 68 7.99 -25.76 0.80
CA ILE A 68 8.96 -25.96 -0.30
C ILE A 68 10.30 -26.47 0.24
N GLN A 69 10.79 -25.91 1.35
CA GLN A 69 12.03 -26.37 1.97
C GLN A 69 11.90 -27.82 2.46
N ARG A 70 10.78 -28.17 3.10
CA ARG A 70 10.49 -29.54 3.55
C ARG A 70 10.48 -30.52 2.38
N LEU A 71 9.75 -30.22 1.31
CA LEU A 71 9.65 -31.05 0.10
C LEU A 71 11.01 -31.29 -0.56
N LYS A 72 11.91 -30.30 -0.53
CA LYS A 72 13.29 -30.43 -1.05
C LYS A 72 14.19 -31.32 -0.20
N TRP A 73 13.87 -31.50 1.08
CA TRP A 73 14.68 -32.29 2.03
C TRP A 73 14.17 -33.72 2.20
N GLU A 74 13.01 -34.06 1.62
CA GLU A 74 12.48 -35.41 1.66
C GLU A 74 13.39 -36.39 0.90
N PRO A 75 13.54 -37.65 1.39
CA PRO A 75 14.42 -38.65 0.79
C PRO A 75 14.11 -38.94 -0.69
N GLN A 76 12.85 -38.74 -1.08
CA GLN A 76 12.37 -38.81 -2.44
C GLN A 76 11.51 -37.58 -2.71
N VAL A 77 12.02 -36.67 -3.52
CA VAL A 77 11.35 -35.41 -3.83
C VAL A 77 10.16 -35.66 -4.78
N ASP A 78 8.96 -35.30 -4.34
CA ASP A 78 7.78 -35.23 -5.20
C ASP A 78 7.83 -33.96 -6.07
N LEU A 79 8.31 -34.11 -7.31
CA LEU A 79 8.45 -33.00 -8.26
C LEU A 79 7.13 -32.31 -8.61
N PRO A 80 6.01 -33.03 -8.85
CA PRO A 80 4.69 -32.43 -8.97
C PRO A 80 4.31 -31.49 -7.81
N SER A 81 4.33 -31.99 -6.57
CA SER A 81 3.94 -31.17 -5.41
C SER A 81 4.88 -30.01 -5.16
N LEU A 82 6.17 -30.19 -5.42
CA LEU A 82 7.14 -29.10 -5.30
C LEU A 82 6.85 -27.98 -6.31
N ARG A 83 6.52 -28.31 -7.56
CA ARG A 83 6.16 -27.29 -8.57
C ARG A 83 4.88 -26.56 -8.22
N GLU A 84 3.87 -27.27 -7.74
CA GLU A 84 2.61 -26.67 -7.30
C GLU A 84 2.85 -25.65 -6.17
N ALA A 85 3.64 -26.01 -5.17
CA ALA A 85 3.99 -25.12 -4.07
C ALA A 85 4.80 -23.90 -4.55
N GLU A 86 5.75 -24.08 -5.48
CA GLU A 86 6.53 -22.98 -6.06
C GLU A 86 5.66 -22.02 -6.90
N GLU A 87 4.69 -22.54 -7.65
CA GLU A 87 3.72 -21.75 -8.42
C GLU A 87 2.79 -20.96 -7.48
N TRP A 88 2.32 -21.60 -6.41
CA TRP A 88 1.49 -20.97 -5.39
C TRP A 88 2.23 -19.84 -4.68
N LEU A 89 3.48 -20.07 -4.27
CA LEU A 89 4.33 -19.04 -3.66
C LEU A 89 4.48 -17.82 -4.57
N LYS A 90 4.64 -18.04 -5.89
CA LYS A 90 4.73 -16.96 -6.87
C LYS A 90 3.44 -16.15 -6.95
N GLN A 91 2.28 -16.80 -6.88
CA GLN A 91 0.99 -16.10 -6.87
C GLN A 91 0.82 -15.26 -5.61
N LEU A 92 1.20 -15.78 -4.44
CA LEU A 92 1.15 -15.05 -3.17
C LEU A 92 2.10 -13.85 -3.16
N ALA A 93 3.33 -14.00 -3.66
CA ALA A 93 4.29 -12.90 -3.75
C ALA A 93 3.81 -11.79 -4.70
N GLN A 94 3.21 -12.15 -5.84
CA GLN A 94 2.60 -11.18 -6.75
C GLN A 94 1.45 -10.42 -6.08
N LEU A 95 0.65 -11.11 -5.27
CA LEU A 95 -0.44 -10.49 -4.51
C LEU A 95 0.11 -9.51 -3.46
N GLU A 96 1.23 -9.82 -2.81
CA GLU A 96 1.88 -8.93 -1.85
C GLU A 96 2.37 -7.64 -2.53
N GLU A 97 3.03 -7.76 -3.69
CA GLU A 97 3.45 -6.60 -4.49
C GLU A 97 2.28 -5.74 -4.93
N ASP A 98 1.20 -6.36 -5.38
CA ASP A 98 -0.02 -5.67 -5.81
C ASP A 98 -0.70 -4.89 -4.67
N PHE A 99 -0.45 -5.26 -3.41
CA PHE A 99 -1.06 -4.64 -2.23
C PHE A 99 -0.11 -3.71 -1.46
N LYS A 100 1.17 -3.63 -1.84
CA LYS A 100 2.15 -2.62 -1.36
C LYS A 100 1.88 -1.22 -1.95
N VAL A 101 0.62 -0.78 -1.96
CA VAL A 101 0.20 0.50 -2.54
C VAL A 101 -0.12 1.48 -1.44
N ASP A 102 0.30 2.73 -1.63
CA ASP A 102 -0.07 3.82 -0.74
C ASP A 102 -1.60 4.07 -0.82
N VAL A 103 -2.29 3.65 0.24
CA VAL A 103 -3.74 3.73 0.38
C VAL A 103 -4.22 5.18 0.33
N MET A 104 -3.38 6.14 0.74
CA MET A 104 -3.70 7.57 0.72
C MET A 104 -3.75 8.16 -0.70
N THR A 105 -3.01 7.57 -1.64
CA THR A 105 -2.86 8.11 -3.00
C THR A 105 -3.55 7.25 -4.08
N SER A 106 -4.06 6.09 -3.70
CA SER A 106 -4.69 5.14 -4.61
C SER A 106 -6.12 5.55 -4.99
N PRO A 107 -6.45 5.60 -6.30
CA PRO A 107 -7.82 5.79 -6.73
C PRO A 107 -8.74 4.65 -6.22
N PRO A 108 -9.98 4.92 -5.80
CA PRO A 108 -10.91 3.89 -5.31
C PRO A 108 -11.15 2.73 -6.28
N LYS A 109 -11.04 2.97 -7.60
CA LYS A 109 -11.15 1.93 -8.64
C LYS A 109 -10.03 0.89 -8.55
N THR A 110 -8.83 1.34 -8.19
CA THR A 110 -7.63 0.49 -8.03
C THR A 110 -7.81 -0.45 -6.85
N ILE A 111 -8.22 0.07 -5.69
CA ILE A 111 -8.51 -0.72 -4.48
C ILE A 111 -9.62 -1.74 -4.76
N ARG A 112 -10.66 -1.36 -5.51
CA ARG A 112 -11.77 -2.26 -5.86
C ARG A 112 -11.33 -3.41 -6.77
N ALA A 113 -10.45 -3.14 -7.75
CA ALA A 113 -9.89 -4.18 -8.61
C ALA A 113 -8.95 -5.14 -7.85
N MET A 114 -8.22 -4.63 -6.86
CA MET A 114 -7.39 -5.44 -5.96
C MET A 114 -8.24 -6.41 -5.12
N ALA A 115 -9.29 -5.90 -4.46
CA ALA A 115 -10.21 -6.73 -3.69
C ALA A 115 -10.86 -7.84 -4.53
N GLU A 116 -11.26 -7.54 -5.77
CA GLU A 116 -11.82 -8.55 -6.68
C GLU A 116 -10.82 -9.65 -7.05
N ARG A 117 -9.53 -9.35 -7.13
CA ARG A 117 -8.50 -10.37 -7.39
C ARG A 117 -8.31 -11.30 -6.20
N VAL A 118 -8.28 -10.76 -4.97
CA VAL A 118 -8.24 -11.56 -3.74
C VAL A 118 -9.43 -12.51 -3.69
N ARG A 119 -10.64 -12.00 -3.90
CA ARG A 119 -11.85 -12.82 -3.98
C ARG A 119 -11.74 -13.96 -4.98
N LYS A 120 -11.22 -13.69 -6.18
CA LYS A 120 -11.03 -14.74 -7.20
C LYS A 120 -9.97 -15.76 -6.82
N MET A 121 -8.91 -15.34 -6.15
CA MET A 121 -7.78 -16.20 -5.76
C MET A 121 -8.14 -17.13 -4.60
N PHE A 122 -8.96 -16.65 -3.66
CA PHE A 122 -9.35 -17.42 -2.46
C PHE A 122 -10.80 -17.92 -2.48
N GLU A 123 -11.55 -17.67 -3.55
CA GLU A 123 -12.96 -18.07 -3.74
C GLU A 123 -13.94 -17.58 -2.65
N VAL A 124 -13.76 -16.35 -2.16
CA VAL A 124 -14.54 -15.73 -1.04
C VAL A 124 -15.49 -14.61 -1.43
#